data_AF-A0A165ABL5-F1
#
_entry.id   AF-A0A165ABL5-F1
#
_cell.length_a   1.000
_cell.length_b   1.000
_cell.length_c   1.000
_cell.angle_alpha   90.00
_cell.angle_beta   90.00
_cell.angle_gamma   90.00
#
_symmetry.space_group_name_H-M   'P 1'
#
loop_
_entity.id
_entity.type
_entity.pdbx_description
1 polymer ?
#
loop_
_entity_poly.entity_id
_entity_poly.type
_entity_poly.pdbx_seq_one_letter_code
_entity_poly.pdbx_strand_id
1 'polypeptide(L)'
;MTRSCVVCDTPTKKTCTGCSRQSYCSHQCQAQDWIRHIIECDTPGREITTADRLAAAIFGNNEDWCYNEELNIDFGFWKAGSQTNTRMLGAVYIDLFREMGVKPRTVHKWRIEGRLYAEMLATYRKSGRDSGPNFDWLCEHPHVFDPKHQEIPETMRDISERAKLEAWRFIGGPESDTIQDLIKKSESWSQNKIMCFHFYVNMFIAGGPFVVVPEFWLAFGYCVFPDELALPARKLYKALVTKCSFDEFVVLSQSPELIAPIWYLKAWVLRQGDLPEPVILIPYGFANCRDRLELNHLMRFYCKLFKDQEISPLDLHSAAENDGIFDYLIKTLRLKIGKPERLFLERVLKTHNRFIFPKNADNETQWQYLHLIIHVFFFHHLFTTYLPGATLRLNLRWD
;
A
#
# COMPACT_ATOMS: atom_id res chain seq x y z
N MET A 1 22.36 -23.29 13.14
CA MET A 1 22.17 -22.98 11.70
C MET A 1 23.07 -21.81 11.34
N THR A 2 23.82 -21.90 10.25
CA THR A 2 24.59 -20.78 9.68
C THR A 2 23.64 -19.80 8.99
N ARG A 3 23.75 -18.52 9.32
CA ARG A 3 23.00 -17.42 8.65
C ARG A 3 23.95 -16.70 7.68
N SER A 4 23.40 -15.91 6.76
CA SER A 4 24.21 -15.09 5.85
C SER A 4 24.36 -13.66 6.38
N CYS A 5 25.51 -13.04 6.15
CA CYS A 5 25.74 -11.63 6.46
C CYS A 5 24.81 -10.74 5.63
N VAL A 6 24.03 -9.85 6.24
CA VAL A 6 23.08 -8.98 5.52
C VAL A 6 23.74 -7.99 4.54
N VAL A 7 25.05 -7.74 4.68
CA VAL A 7 25.79 -6.77 3.85
C VAL A 7 26.56 -7.42 2.69
N CYS A 8 27.06 -8.64 2.87
CA CYS A 8 27.98 -9.27 1.91
C CYS A 8 27.74 -10.77 1.70
N ASP A 9 26.64 -11.30 2.23
CA ASP A 9 26.19 -12.70 2.12
C ASP A 9 27.14 -13.78 2.64
N THR A 10 28.30 -13.40 3.19
CA THR A 10 29.25 -14.36 3.77
C THR A 10 28.58 -15.13 4.92
N PRO A 11 28.64 -16.48 4.91
CA PRO A 11 28.11 -17.29 6.00
C PRO A 11 28.71 -16.93 7.35
N THR A 12 27.87 -16.70 8.34
CA THR A 12 28.27 -16.26 9.67
C THR A 12 27.43 -16.93 10.77
N LYS A 13 28.03 -17.02 11.95
CA LYS A 13 27.34 -17.36 13.21
C LYS A 13 27.19 -16.15 14.14
N LYS A 14 27.80 -15.01 13.78
CA LYS A 14 27.75 -13.79 14.57
C LYS A 14 26.46 -13.02 14.25
N THR A 15 25.82 -12.53 15.29
CA THR A 15 24.59 -11.75 15.23
C THR A 15 24.79 -10.41 15.93
N CYS A 16 23.89 -9.45 15.66
CA CYS A 16 23.85 -8.21 16.40
C CYS A 16 23.73 -8.50 17.90
N THR A 17 24.64 -7.96 18.71
CA THR A 17 24.61 -8.16 20.17
C THR A 17 23.39 -7.53 20.83
N GLY A 18 22.78 -6.53 20.21
CA GLY A 18 21.63 -5.81 20.77
C GLY A 18 20.27 -6.48 20.55
N CYS A 19 20.10 -7.25 19.47
CA CYS A 19 18.80 -7.84 19.11
C CYS A 19 18.87 -9.33 18.70
N SER A 20 20.05 -9.85 18.38
CA SER A 20 20.26 -11.20 17.82
C SER A 20 19.50 -11.53 16.52
N ARG A 21 18.75 -10.58 15.95
CA ARG A 21 17.94 -10.74 14.73
C ARG A 21 18.80 -10.65 13.47
N GLN A 22 19.59 -9.59 13.34
CA GLN A 22 20.47 -9.40 12.18
C GLN A 22 21.81 -10.14 12.32
N SER A 23 22.36 -10.59 11.19
CA SER A 23 23.59 -11.40 11.13
C SER A 23 24.67 -10.67 10.34
N TYR A 24 25.88 -10.62 10.89
CA TYR A 24 27.02 -9.91 10.27
C TYR A 24 28.27 -10.80 10.32
N CYS A 25 29.12 -10.78 9.29
CA CYS A 25 30.38 -11.53 9.32
C CYS A 25 31.47 -10.79 10.16
N SER A 26 31.35 -9.47 10.27
CA SER A 26 32.32 -8.59 10.91
C SER A 26 31.65 -7.35 11.54
N HIS A 27 32.38 -6.69 12.44
CA HIS A 27 31.97 -5.39 12.99
C HIS A 27 31.90 -4.31 11.89
N GLN A 28 32.71 -4.42 10.83
CA GLN A 28 32.68 -3.50 9.70
C GLN A 28 31.35 -3.59 8.94
N CYS A 29 30.88 -4.80 8.64
CA CYS A 29 29.56 -4.99 8.01
C CYS A 29 28.45 -4.50 8.93
N GLN A 30 28.53 -4.75 10.24
CA GLN A 30 27.56 -4.20 11.18
C GLN A 30 27.55 -2.67 11.16
N ALA A 31 28.73 -2.03 11.16
CA ALA A 31 28.84 -0.57 11.13
C ALA A 31 28.29 0.04 9.81
N GLN A 32 28.46 -0.65 8.69
CA GLN A 32 27.93 -0.24 7.38
C GLN A 32 26.40 -0.28 7.34
N ASP A 33 25.79 -1.32 7.91
CA ASP A 33 24.31 -1.44 7.97
C ASP A 33 23.70 -0.68 9.16
N TRP A 34 24.51 -0.22 10.11
CA TRP A 34 24.02 0.30 11.39
C TRP A 34 23.03 1.46 11.24
N ILE A 35 23.20 2.32 10.22
CA ILE A 35 22.28 3.44 9.97
C ILE A 35 20.86 2.95 9.70
N ARG A 36 20.69 1.81 9.04
CA ARG A 36 19.38 1.19 8.78
C ARG A 36 18.95 0.31 9.94
N HIS A 37 19.86 -0.49 10.49
CA HIS A 37 19.52 -1.44 11.53
C HIS A 37 19.15 -0.78 12.88
N ILE A 38 19.70 0.39 13.21
CA ILE A 38 19.53 1.01 14.53
C ILE A 38 18.06 1.26 14.88
N ILE A 39 17.22 1.62 13.89
CA ILE A 39 15.79 1.90 14.10
C ILE A 39 14.99 0.65 14.46
N GLU A 40 15.51 -0.53 14.15
CA GLU A 40 14.87 -1.83 14.40
C GLU A 40 15.54 -2.59 15.54
N CYS A 41 16.67 -2.13 16.08
CA CYS A 41 17.43 -2.86 17.09
C CYS A 41 16.76 -2.76 18.47
N ASP A 42 16.63 -3.89 19.18
CA ASP A 42 16.05 -3.92 20.53
C ASP A 42 16.90 -3.15 21.55
N THR A 43 18.23 -3.23 21.42
CA THR A 43 19.18 -2.55 22.31
C THR A 43 20.20 -1.77 21.48
N PRO A 44 19.83 -0.59 20.95
CA PRO A 44 20.70 0.23 20.09
C PRO A 44 21.85 0.91 20.86
N GLY A 45 21.87 0.82 22.18
CA GLY A 45 22.92 1.38 23.04
C GLY A 45 22.89 2.91 23.18
N ARG A 46 21.91 3.57 22.57
CA ARG A 46 21.62 5.01 22.71
C ARG A 46 20.18 5.30 22.30
N GLU A 47 19.71 6.49 22.64
CA GLU A 47 18.44 7.01 22.12
C GLU A 47 18.45 7.12 20.58
N ILE A 48 17.34 6.71 19.97
CA ILE A 48 17.06 6.84 18.55
C ILE A 48 16.41 8.20 18.32
N THR A 49 17.06 9.03 17.52
CA THR A 49 16.63 10.40 17.25
C THR A 49 15.88 10.51 15.92
N THR A 50 15.19 11.63 15.70
CA THR A 50 14.57 11.94 14.40
C THR A 50 15.59 11.98 13.26
N ALA A 51 16.85 12.38 13.51
CA ALA A 51 17.90 12.30 12.49
C ALA A 51 18.26 10.85 12.11
N ASP A 52 18.17 9.92 13.06
CA ASP A 52 18.40 8.49 12.77
C ASP A 52 17.32 7.92 11.88
N ARG A 53 16.06 8.27 12.15
CA ARG A 53 14.91 7.89 11.31
C ARG A 53 15.04 8.48 9.91
N LEU A 54 15.42 9.75 9.80
CA LEU A 54 15.67 10.43 8.53
C LEU A 54 16.76 9.73 7.71
N ALA A 55 17.91 9.46 8.34
CA ALA A 55 19.01 8.78 7.68
C ALA A 55 18.63 7.35 7.28
N ALA A 56 17.96 6.59 8.15
CA ALA A 56 17.49 5.24 7.83
C ALA A 56 16.55 5.23 6.61
N ALA A 57 15.62 6.20 6.52
CA ALA A 57 14.75 6.37 5.36
C ALA A 57 15.55 6.64 4.08
N ILE A 58 16.48 7.60 4.14
CA ILE A 58 17.37 7.93 3.02
C ILE A 58 18.19 6.71 2.58
N PHE A 59 18.85 5.99 3.50
CA PHE A 59 19.64 4.80 3.17
C PHE A 59 18.79 3.59 2.74
N GLY A 60 17.51 3.56 3.13
CA GLY A 60 16.55 2.56 2.69
C GLY A 60 16.01 2.80 1.27
N ASN A 61 16.37 3.91 0.61
CA ASN A 61 15.69 4.43 -0.58
C ASN A 61 14.18 4.56 -0.37
N ASN A 62 13.77 4.88 0.85
CA ASN A 62 12.38 5.07 1.18
C ASN A 62 12.09 6.58 1.23
N GLU A 63 11.27 7.06 0.29
CA GLU A 63 10.82 8.45 0.27
C GLU A 63 9.72 8.77 1.31
N ASP A 64 9.31 7.80 2.14
CA ASP A 64 8.24 7.93 3.15
C ASP A 64 8.52 8.96 4.28
N TRP A 65 9.74 9.46 4.39
CA TRP A 65 10.10 10.58 5.27
C TRP A 65 9.25 11.82 5.00
N CYS A 66 8.71 12.01 3.78
CA CYS A 66 7.76 13.08 3.48
C CYS A 66 6.41 12.95 4.21
N TYR A 67 6.06 11.76 4.74
CA TYR A 67 4.84 11.54 5.51
C TYR A 67 5.07 11.52 7.03
N ASN A 68 6.34 11.52 7.46
CA ASN A 68 6.65 11.52 8.88
C ASN A 68 6.57 12.94 9.45
N GLU A 69 5.53 13.20 10.24
CA GLU A 69 5.28 14.52 10.83
C GLU A 69 6.45 15.04 11.67
N GLU A 70 7.10 14.18 12.46
CA GLU A 70 8.27 14.58 13.25
C GLU A 70 9.44 14.99 12.35
N LEU A 71 9.69 14.25 11.25
CA LEU A 71 10.74 14.60 10.30
C LEU A 71 10.41 15.90 9.55
N ASN A 72 9.15 16.06 9.15
CA ASN A 72 8.69 17.25 8.44
C ASN A 72 8.89 18.54 9.25
N ILE A 73 8.70 18.44 10.56
CA ILE A 73 8.91 19.54 11.51
C ILE A 73 10.40 19.75 11.77
N ASP A 74 11.08 18.71 12.24
CA ASP A 74 12.45 18.81 12.76
C ASP A 74 13.46 19.25 11.69
N PHE A 75 13.22 18.85 10.44
CA PHE A 75 14.14 19.07 9.32
C PHE A 75 13.59 19.99 8.24
N GLY A 76 12.44 20.62 8.46
CA GLY A 76 11.97 21.75 7.65
C GLY A 76 11.26 21.39 6.35
N PHE A 77 10.93 20.12 6.07
CA PHE A 77 10.19 19.75 4.85
C PHE A 77 8.84 20.45 4.75
N TRP A 78 8.17 20.70 5.86
CA TRP A 78 6.93 21.49 5.86
C TRP A 78 7.14 22.92 5.33
N LYS A 79 8.28 23.53 5.67
CA LYS A 79 8.62 24.91 5.29
C LYS A 79 9.12 25.03 3.86
N ALA A 80 9.50 23.92 3.23
CA ALA A 80 9.93 23.91 1.83
C ALA A 80 8.81 24.41 0.89
N GLY A 81 7.54 24.21 1.27
CA GLY A 81 6.37 24.88 0.67
C GLY A 81 5.98 24.41 -0.73
N SER A 82 6.80 23.60 -1.40
CA SER A 82 6.50 22.97 -2.69
C SER A 82 7.19 21.63 -2.82
N GLN A 83 6.66 20.74 -3.66
CA GLN A 83 7.27 19.44 -3.97
C GLN A 83 8.72 19.58 -4.45
N THR A 84 8.98 20.52 -5.37
CA THR A 84 10.32 20.75 -5.90
C THR A 84 11.27 21.10 -4.78
N ASN A 85 10.87 21.99 -3.87
CA ASN A 85 11.66 22.36 -2.71
C ASN A 85 11.84 21.20 -1.71
N THR A 86 10.81 20.39 -1.49
CA THR A 86 10.89 19.19 -0.62
C THR A 86 11.90 18.19 -1.19
N ARG A 87 11.90 17.96 -2.50
CA ARG A 87 12.89 17.11 -3.18
C ARG A 87 14.30 17.69 -3.12
N MET A 88 14.44 19.00 -3.31
CA MET A 88 15.73 19.68 -3.20
C MET A 88 16.28 19.60 -1.77
N LEU A 89 15.45 19.88 -0.76
CA LEU A 89 15.81 19.69 0.64
C LEU A 89 16.20 18.24 0.91
N GLY A 90 15.48 17.30 0.30
CA GLY A 90 15.80 15.91 0.43
C GLY A 90 17.15 15.52 -0.16
N ALA A 91 17.46 16.03 -1.35
CA ALA A 91 18.77 15.91 -1.98
C ALA A 91 19.88 16.52 -1.10
N VAL A 92 19.60 17.63 -0.41
CA VAL A 92 20.55 18.24 0.54
C VAL A 92 20.88 17.29 1.70
N TYR A 93 19.89 16.59 2.27
CA TYR A 93 20.14 15.60 3.32
C TYR A 93 20.80 14.32 2.79
N ILE A 94 20.50 13.91 1.55
CA ILE A 94 21.20 12.82 0.86
C ILE A 94 22.69 13.14 0.77
N ASP A 95 23.06 14.33 0.31
CA ASP A 95 24.45 14.78 0.23
C ASP A 95 25.10 14.76 1.62
N LEU A 96 24.41 15.23 2.66
CA LEU A 96 24.96 15.21 4.03
C LEU A 96 25.29 13.80 4.51
N PHE A 97 24.35 12.87 4.38
CA PHE A 97 24.47 11.56 4.99
C PHE A 97 25.29 10.58 4.13
N ARG A 98 25.07 10.57 2.81
CA ARG A 98 25.74 9.62 1.90
C ARG A 98 27.05 10.16 1.37
N GLU A 99 27.03 11.37 0.82
CA GLU A 99 28.17 11.91 0.08
C GLU A 99 29.24 12.51 0.99
N MET A 100 28.82 13.17 2.09
CA MET A 100 29.72 13.84 3.04
C MET A 100 29.94 13.03 4.32
N GLY A 101 29.23 11.91 4.49
CA GLY A 101 29.41 10.98 5.61
C GLY A 101 29.10 11.58 6.99
N VAL A 102 28.27 12.63 7.04
CA VAL A 102 27.88 13.23 8.32
C VAL A 102 27.03 12.24 9.10
N LYS A 103 27.36 12.00 10.37
CA LYS A 103 26.61 11.05 11.19
C LYS A 103 25.24 11.63 11.60
N PRO A 104 24.16 10.82 11.65
CA PRO A 104 22.83 11.26 12.09
C PRO A 104 22.84 11.96 13.45
N ARG A 105 23.58 11.42 14.43
CA ARG A 105 23.76 12.03 15.75
C ARG A 105 24.34 13.46 15.69
N THR A 106 25.22 13.72 14.74
CA THR A 106 25.81 15.04 14.53
C THR A 106 24.76 16.01 14.00
N VAL A 107 23.97 15.59 13.01
CA VAL A 107 22.87 16.40 12.44
C VAL A 107 21.80 16.69 13.50
N HIS A 108 21.43 15.70 14.31
CA HIS A 108 20.52 15.91 15.45
C HIS A 108 21.07 16.95 16.43
N LYS A 109 22.36 16.85 16.79
CA LYS A 109 23.00 17.83 17.68
C LYS A 109 22.95 19.24 17.09
N TRP A 110 23.29 19.40 15.81
CA TRP A 110 23.22 20.71 15.16
C TRP A 110 21.81 21.30 15.17
N ARG A 111 20.78 20.46 14.99
CA ARG A 111 19.38 20.86 15.06
C ARG A 111 19.01 21.37 16.46
N ILE A 112 19.24 20.57 17.49
CA ILE A 112 18.88 20.91 18.88
C ILE A 112 19.60 22.19 19.34
N GLU A 113 20.84 22.40 18.89
CA GLU A 113 21.63 23.59 19.22
C GLU A 113 21.25 24.82 18.37
N GLY A 114 20.32 24.70 17.41
CA GLY A 114 19.94 25.80 16.51
C GLY A 114 21.03 26.19 15.51
N ARG A 115 22.00 25.30 15.24
CA ARG A 115 23.16 25.55 14.36
C ARG A 115 23.11 24.76 13.05
N LEU A 116 22.01 24.04 12.79
CA LEU A 116 21.84 23.15 11.64
C LEU A 116 22.22 23.79 10.31
N TYR A 117 21.62 24.95 9.99
CA TYR A 117 21.86 25.63 8.72
C TYR A 117 23.33 26.02 8.52
N ALA A 118 23.92 26.67 9.53
CA ALA A 118 25.30 27.14 9.48
C ALA A 118 26.29 25.98 9.32
N GLU A 119 26.05 24.86 10.02
CA GLU A 119 26.88 23.66 9.94
C GLU A 119 26.71 22.91 8.61
N MET A 120 25.50 22.90 8.03
CA MET A 120 25.28 22.36 6.68
C MET A 120 26.09 23.16 5.65
N LEU A 121 25.99 24.49 5.64
CA LEU A 121 26.79 25.35 4.74
C LEU A 121 28.29 25.13 4.92
N ALA A 122 28.77 25.06 6.17
CA ALA A 122 30.17 24.80 6.47
C ALA A 122 30.63 23.43 5.96
N THR A 123 29.77 22.42 6.06
CA THR A 123 30.06 21.05 5.58
C THR A 123 30.18 21.00 4.06
N TYR A 124 29.26 21.64 3.32
CA TYR A 124 29.34 21.75 1.85
C TYR A 124 30.63 22.44 1.38
N ARG A 125 31.00 23.55 2.02
CA ARG A 125 32.25 24.25 1.72
C ARG A 125 33.48 23.40 2.01
N LYS A 126 33.49 22.72 3.15
CA LYS A 126 34.60 21.84 3.54
C LYS A 126 34.76 20.63 2.61
N SER A 127 33.66 20.12 2.04
CA SER A 127 33.69 19.00 1.10
C SER A 127 34.00 19.41 -0.34
N GLY A 128 34.16 20.71 -0.62
CA GLY A 128 34.37 21.24 -1.98
C GLY A 128 33.14 21.13 -2.88
N ARG A 129 31.95 21.02 -2.28
CA ARG A 129 30.66 20.95 -2.98
C ARG A 129 29.87 22.26 -2.86
N ASP A 130 30.56 23.37 -2.68
CA ASP A 130 29.99 24.72 -2.59
C ASP A 130 29.61 25.31 -3.96
N SER A 131 29.35 24.44 -4.94
CA SER A 131 28.79 24.76 -6.24
C SER A 131 27.87 23.62 -6.66
N GLY A 132 26.65 23.96 -7.11
CA GLY A 132 25.68 22.99 -7.58
C GLY A 132 24.28 23.20 -7.01
N PRO A 133 23.27 22.57 -7.62
CA PRO A 133 21.86 22.91 -7.39
C PRO A 133 21.42 22.71 -5.94
N ASN A 134 21.95 21.69 -5.24
CA ASN A 134 21.63 21.44 -3.83
C ASN A 134 22.19 22.52 -2.90
N PHE A 135 23.42 22.97 -3.17
CA PHE A 135 24.06 24.04 -2.39
C PHE A 135 23.43 25.40 -2.68
N ASP A 136 23.13 25.69 -3.94
CA ASP A 136 22.46 26.91 -4.36
C ASP A 136 21.07 27.01 -3.71
N TRP A 137 20.28 25.92 -3.76
CA TRP A 137 18.99 25.86 -3.08
C TRP A 137 19.12 26.08 -1.57
N LEU A 138 20.11 25.46 -0.91
CA LEU A 138 20.38 25.65 0.51
C LEU A 138 20.69 27.13 0.82
N CYS A 139 21.46 27.81 -0.03
CA CYS A 139 21.76 29.23 0.14
C CYS A 139 20.52 30.13 -0.01
N GLU A 140 19.60 29.78 -0.92
CA GLU A 140 18.38 30.54 -1.18
C GLU A 140 17.27 30.34 -0.13
N HIS A 141 17.33 29.25 0.65
CA HIS A 141 16.25 28.85 1.57
C HIS A 141 16.64 28.82 3.07
N PRO A 142 17.28 29.86 3.64
CA PRO A 142 17.65 29.87 5.06
C PRO A 142 16.45 29.80 6.01
N HIS A 143 15.30 30.34 5.59
CA HIS A 143 14.06 30.38 6.37
C HIS A 143 13.52 28.98 6.72
N VAL A 144 13.83 27.97 5.91
CA VAL A 144 13.46 26.56 6.16
C VAL A 144 14.05 26.06 7.48
N PHE A 145 15.23 26.55 7.85
CA PHE A 145 15.98 26.08 9.02
C PHE A 145 15.85 26.99 10.24
N ASP A 146 15.03 28.05 10.16
CA ASP A 146 14.88 29.01 11.26
C ASP A 146 14.27 28.32 12.50
N PRO A 147 15.00 28.27 13.64
CA PRO A 147 14.51 27.67 14.89
C PRO A 147 13.28 28.40 15.45
N LYS A 148 13.14 29.71 15.19
CA LYS A 148 12.00 30.51 15.70
C LYS A 148 10.66 30.12 15.08
N HIS A 149 10.69 29.37 13.98
CA HIS A 149 9.51 28.90 13.25
C HIS A 149 9.44 27.37 13.21
N GLN A 150 10.23 26.63 14.02
CA GLN A 150 10.19 25.16 14.07
C GLN A 150 8.89 24.63 14.67
N GLU A 151 8.11 25.45 15.36
CA GLU A 151 6.77 25.07 15.78
C GLU A 151 5.82 25.22 14.59
N ILE A 152 5.16 24.12 14.20
CA ILE A 152 3.90 24.23 13.48
C ILE A 152 3.04 25.17 14.32
N PRO A 153 2.46 26.26 13.76
CA PRO A 153 1.53 27.08 14.51
C PRO A 153 0.55 26.15 15.20
N GLU A 154 0.36 26.25 16.53
CA GLU A 154 -0.46 25.29 17.30
C GLU A 154 -1.80 25.01 16.60
N THR A 155 -2.36 26.05 15.98
CA THR A 155 -3.53 26.02 15.11
C THR A 155 -3.49 24.98 13.99
N MET A 156 -2.36 24.81 13.28
CA MET A 156 -2.17 23.87 12.18
C MET A 156 -1.99 22.43 12.67
N ARG A 157 -1.27 22.21 13.78
CA ARG A 157 -1.16 20.87 14.40
C ARG A 157 -2.52 20.41 14.87
N ASP A 158 -3.26 21.29 15.53
CA ASP A 158 -4.62 21.02 15.98
C ASP A 158 -5.56 20.72 14.81
N ILE A 159 -5.44 21.42 13.67
CA ILE A 159 -6.21 21.12 12.46
C ILE A 159 -5.91 19.71 11.94
N SER A 160 -4.62 19.36 11.84
CA SER A 160 -4.17 18.04 11.37
C SER A 160 -4.67 16.92 12.29
N GLU A 161 -4.49 17.06 13.60
CA GLU A 161 -4.95 16.06 14.57
C GLU A 161 -6.47 15.93 14.60
N ARG A 162 -7.20 17.04 14.57
CA ARG A 162 -8.67 17.00 14.45
C ARG A 162 -9.12 16.27 13.20
N ALA A 163 -8.52 16.57 12.05
CA ALA A 163 -8.87 15.91 10.79
C ALA A 163 -8.50 14.42 10.79
N LYS A 164 -7.40 14.01 11.43
CA LYS A 164 -7.05 12.60 11.63
C LYS A 164 -8.11 11.88 12.47
N LEU A 165 -8.53 12.46 13.60
CA LEU A 165 -9.57 11.86 14.44
C LEU A 165 -10.94 11.84 13.73
N GLU A 166 -11.27 12.87 12.97
CA GLU A 166 -12.50 12.92 12.17
C GLU A 166 -12.50 11.83 11.09
N ALA A 167 -11.41 11.70 10.34
CA ALA A 167 -11.24 10.62 9.37
C ALA A 167 -11.30 9.25 10.06
N TRP A 168 -10.64 9.07 11.20
CA TRP A 168 -10.65 7.83 11.97
C TRP A 168 -12.06 7.41 12.37
N ARG A 169 -12.84 8.35 12.91
CA ARG A 169 -14.24 8.11 13.27
C ARG A 169 -15.10 7.83 12.05
N PHE A 170 -14.89 8.58 10.97
CA PHE A 170 -15.61 8.40 9.72
C PHE A 170 -15.46 6.98 9.15
N ILE A 171 -14.27 6.39 9.28
CA ILE A 171 -14.01 5.02 8.81
C ILE A 171 -14.41 3.93 9.83
N GLY A 172 -15.10 4.28 10.92
CA GLY A 172 -15.61 3.35 11.94
C GLY A 172 -14.75 3.22 13.19
N GLY A 173 -13.76 4.09 13.38
CA GLY A 173 -12.97 4.17 14.60
C GLY A 173 -13.79 4.62 15.83
N PRO A 174 -13.56 4.05 17.02
CA PRO A 174 -14.21 4.49 18.26
C PRO A 174 -14.04 5.99 18.57
N GLU A 175 -15.09 6.65 19.07
CA GLU A 175 -15.02 8.08 19.43
C GLU A 175 -14.02 8.37 20.55
N SER A 176 -13.82 7.40 21.44
CA SER A 176 -12.90 7.45 22.58
C SER A 176 -11.43 7.34 22.22
N ASP A 177 -11.11 6.92 20.99
CA ASP A 177 -9.72 6.76 20.57
C ASP A 177 -9.01 8.11 20.47
N THR A 178 -7.77 8.13 20.95
CA THR A 178 -6.85 9.26 20.82
C THR A 178 -5.98 9.14 19.56
N ILE A 179 -5.21 10.20 19.24
CA ILE A 179 -4.19 10.13 18.19
C ILE A 179 -3.16 9.02 18.46
N GLN A 180 -2.80 8.79 19.72
CA GLN A 180 -1.88 7.71 20.07
C GLN A 180 -2.48 6.32 19.81
N ASP A 181 -3.77 6.14 20.10
CA ASP A 181 -4.47 4.90 19.80
C ASP A 181 -4.53 4.64 18.29
N LEU A 182 -4.81 5.69 17.50
CA LEU A 182 -4.78 5.63 16.04
C LEU A 182 -3.40 5.20 15.54
N ILE A 183 -2.33 5.88 15.96
CA ILE A 183 -0.96 5.56 15.56
C ILE A 183 -0.68 4.09 15.82
N LYS A 184 -0.93 3.63 17.06
CA LYS A 184 -0.70 2.24 17.46
C LYS A 184 -1.53 1.25 16.64
N LYS A 185 -2.82 1.53 16.38
CA LYS A 185 -3.67 0.65 15.58
C LYS A 185 -3.25 0.61 14.10
N SER A 186 -2.71 1.71 13.59
CA SER A 186 -2.23 1.82 12.21
C SER A 186 -0.87 1.15 11.97
N GLU A 187 -0.12 0.74 13.01
CA GLU A 187 1.18 0.06 12.85
C GLU A 187 1.10 -1.24 12.02
N SER A 188 -0.07 -1.89 12.05
CA SER A 188 -0.33 -3.12 11.29
C SER A 188 -0.82 -2.90 9.86
N TRP A 189 -1.05 -1.65 9.46
CA TRP A 189 -1.64 -1.33 8.16
C TRP A 189 -0.61 -1.45 7.04
N SER A 190 -1.09 -1.89 5.87
CA SER A 190 -0.26 -1.83 4.66
C SER A 190 -0.05 -0.38 4.22
N GLN A 191 1.01 -0.14 3.46
CA GLN A 191 1.33 1.20 2.96
C GLN A 191 0.19 1.82 2.15
N ASN A 192 -0.49 1.02 1.31
CA ASN A 192 -1.65 1.50 0.56
C ASN A 192 -2.82 1.90 1.48
N LYS A 193 -3.03 1.17 2.58
CA LYS A 193 -4.09 1.52 3.56
C LYS A 193 -3.75 2.81 4.30
N ILE A 194 -2.49 3.01 4.69
CA ILE A 194 -1.99 4.26 5.27
C ILE A 194 -2.17 5.42 4.28
N MET A 195 -1.77 5.22 3.00
CA MET A 195 -1.93 6.22 1.95
C MET A 195 -3.40 6.63 1.73
N CYS A 196 -4.31 5.66 1.70
CA CYS A 196 -5.75 5.92 1.62
C CYS A 196 -6.29 6.67 2.83
N PHE A 197 -5.80 6.36 4.04
CA PHE A 197 -6.19 7.08 5.24
C PHE A 197 -5.74 8.53 5.20
N HIS A 198 -4.48 8.79 4.84
CA HIS A 198 -3.99 10.16 4.66
C HIS A 198 -4.74 10.90 3.55
N PHE A 199 -5.17 10.21 2.49
CA PHE A 199 -6.06 10.81 1.50
C PHE A 199 -7.39 11.28 2.12
N TYR A 200 -8.01 10.47 2.98
CA TYR A 200 -9.21 10.89 3.72
C TYR A 200 -8.93 12.12 4.59
N VAL A 201 -7.82 12.14 5.33
CA VAL A 201 -7.42 13.31 6.14
C VAL A 201 -7.32 14.57 5.27
N ASN A 202 -6.70 14.49 4.09
CA ASN A 202 -6.64 15.61 3.14
C ASN A 202 -8.03 16.02 2.61
N MET A 203 -8.94 15.06 2.41
CA MET A 203 -10.33 15.35 2.07
C MET A 203 -11.05 16.15 3.17
N PHE A 204 -10.79 15.86 4.45
CA PHE A 204 -11.37 16.61 5.57
C PHE A 204 -10.74 18.00 5.74
N ILE A 205 -9.42 18.13 5.55
CA ILE A 205 -8.72 19.41 5.68
C ILE A 205 -9.07 20.36 4.55
N ALA A 206 -9.03 19.88 3.30
CA ALA A 206 -9.04 20.75 2.12
C ALA A 206 -9.99 20.28 1.02
N GLY A 207 -10.72 19.18 1.20
CA GLY A 207 -11.57 18.60 0.14
C GLY A 207 -10.79 17.85 -0.94
N GLY A 208 -9.52 17.54 -0.70
CA GLY A 208 -8.63 16.79 -1.60
C GLY A 208 -7.16 17.03 -1.33
N PRO A 209 -6.25 16.25 -1.95
CA PRO A 209 -4.82 16.47 -1.85
C PRO A 209 -4.44 17.85 -2.42
N PHE A 210 -3.33 18.38 -1.94
CA PHE A 210 -2.69 19.55 -2.51
C PHE A 210 -1.74 19.13 -3.63
N VAL A 211 -1.64 19.92 -4.70
CA VAL A 211 -0.70 19.67 -5.81
C VAL A 211 0.76 19.57 -5.34
N VAL A 212 1.09 20.25 -4.23
CA VAL A 212 2.42 20.20 -3.61
C VAL A 212 2.74 18.87 -2.92
N VAL A 213 1.75 17.98 -2.76
CA VAL A 213 1.92 16.62 -2.23
C VAL A 213 1.67 15.62 -3.38
N PRO A 214 2.67 15.41 -4.25
CA PRO A 214 2.52 14.75 -5.54
C PRO A 214 2.12 13.29 -5.46
N GLU A 215 2.43 12.61 -4.36
CA GLU A 215 2.23 11.18 -4.25
C GLU A 215 0.74 10.89 -4.19
N PHE A 216 -0.04 11.67 -3.42
CA PHE A 216 -1.49 11.63 -3.45
C PHE A 216 -2.05 12.14 -4.79
N TRP A 217 -1.42 13.18 -5.35
CA TRP A 217 -1.87 13.78 -6.62
C TRP A 217 -1.77 12.78 -7.78
N LEU A 218 -0.71 11.99 -7.83
CA LEU A 218 -0.48 10.95 -8.82
C LEU A 218 -1.30 9.69 -8.50
N ALA A 219 -1.23 9.17 -7.27
CA ALA A 219 -1.86 7.93 -6.89
C ALA A 219 -3.39 7.95 -7.05
N PHE A 220 -4.02 9.10 -6.80
CA PHE A 220 -5.47 9.29 -6.96
C PHE A 220 -5.83 10.01 -8.26
N GLY A 221 -4.91 10.05 -9.24
CA GLY A 221 -5.21 10.52 -10.59
C GLY A 221 -5.62 11.99 -10.69
N TYR A 222 -5.25 12.84 -9.74
CA TYR A 222 -5.48 14.29 -9.84
C TYR A 222 -4.61 14.92 -10.94
N CYS A 223 -3.51 14.28 -11.32
CA CYS A 223 -2.61 14.73 -12.39
C CYS A 223 -3.22 14.77 -13.79
N VAL A 224 -4.35 14.09 -14.02
CA VAL A 224 -5.03 14.13 -15.34
C VAL A 224 -5.85 15.41 -15.53
N PHE A 225 -6.02 16.21 -14.47
CA PHE A 225 -6.74 17.47 -14.51
C PHE A 225 -5.76 18.63 -14.72
N PRO A 226 -6.07 19.58 -15.62
CA PRO A 226 -5.17 20.66 -15.97
C PRO A 226 -5.11 21.77 -14.90
N ASP A 227 -6.07 21.81 -13.96
CA ASP A 227 -6.11 22.79 -12.88
C ASP A 227 -5.49 22.26 -11.57
N GLU A 228 -4.72 23.10 -10.88
CA GLU A 228 -4.06 22.77 -9.59
C GLU A 228 -5.04 22.47 -8.45
N LEU A 229 -6.34 22.74 -8.65
CA LEU A 229 -7.39 22.40 -7.68
C LEU A 229 -8.04 21.05 -8.00
N ALA A 230 -7.94 20.57 -9.25
CA ALA A 230 -8.66 19.42 -9.80
C ALA A 230 -10.10 19.31 -9.25
N LEU A 231 -10.87 20.40 -9.33
CA LEU A 231 -12.23 20.46 -8.74
C LEU A 231 -13.15 19.30 -9.18
N PRO A 232 -13.10 18.81 -10.42
CA PRO A 232 -13.87 17.62 -10.81
C PRO A 232 -13.46 16.36 -10.03
N ALA A 233 -12.16 16.12 -9.85
CA ALA A 233 -11.65 14.99 -9.06
C ALA A 233 -12.15 15.05 -7.62
N ARG A 234 -12.06 16.23 -6.99
CA ARG A 234 -12.54 16.45 -5.62
C ARG A 234 -14.01 16.11 -5.45
N LYS A 235 -14.85 16.51 -6.41
CA LYS A 235 -16.29 16.16 -6.41
C LYS A 235 -16.52 14.66 -6.54
N LEU A 236 -15.79 14.00 -7.43
CA LEU A 236 -15.89 12.55 -7.63
C LEU A 236 -15.45 11.77 -6.38
N TYR A 237 -14.29 12.10 -5.82
CA TYR A 237 -13.78 11.47 -4.61
C TYR A 237 -14.68 11.74 -3.41
N LYS A 238 -15.20 12.95 -3.24
CA LYS A 238 -16.19 13.24 -2.20
C LYS A 238 -17.43 12.35 -2.33
N ALA A 239 -17.94 12.16 -3.55
CA ALA A 239 -19.07 11.26 -3.76
C ALA A 239 -18.69 9.79 -3.49
N LEU A 240 -17.48 9.37 -3.88
CA LEU A 240 -16.98 8.01 -3.68
C LEU A 240 -16.84 7.67 -2.18
N VAL A 241 -16.13 8.50 -1.40
CA VAL A 241 -15.91 8.24 0.04
C VAL A 241 -17.19 8.21 0.87
N THR A 242 -18.27 8.85 0.39
CA THR A 242 -19.58 8.77 1.04
C THR A 242 -20.40 7.53 0.65
N LYS A 243 -19.98 6.81 -0.39
CA LYS A 243 -20.74 5.69 -0.99
C LYS A 243 -20.08 4.33 -0.81
N CYS A 244 -18.79 4.27 -0.51
CA CYS A 244 -18.07 3.03 -0.24
C CYS A 244 -17.54 3.02 1.20
N SER A 245 -17.33 1.83 1.75
CA SER A 245 -16.59 1.71 3.01
C SER A 245 -15.11 2.07 2.79
N PHE A 246 -14.38 2.32 3.89
CA PHE A 246 -12.95 2.58 3.80
C PHE A 246 -12.18 1.38 3.25
N ASP A 247 -12.52 0.16 3.65
CA ASP A 247 -11.86 -1.04 3.13
C ASP A 247 -12.16 -1.24 1.63
N GLU A 248 -13.37 -0.91 1.17
CA GLU A 248 -13.70 -0.90 -0.27
C GLU A 248 -12.86 0.14 -1.01
N PHE A 249 -12.69 1.33 -0.45
CA PHE A 249 -11.85 2.37 -1.03
C PHE A 249 -10.38 1.92 -1.14
N VAL A 250 -9.84 1.30 -0.09
CA VAL A 250 -8.47 0.77 -0.04
C VAL A 250 -8.25 -0.34 -1.07
N VAL A 251 -9.27 -1.14 -1.37
CA VAL A 251 -9.17 -2.13 -2.44
C VAL A 251 -9.17 -1.43 -3.80
N LEU A 252 -10.11 -0.51 -4.03
CA LEU A 252 -10.27 0.18 -5.32
C LEU A 252 -9.12 1.14 -5.65
N SER A 253 -8.29 1.52 -4.68
CA SER A 253 -7.09 2.33 -4.89
C SER A 253 -5.90 1.54 -5.44
N GLN A 254 -5.99 0.20 -5.50
CA GLN A 254 -4.91 -0.66 -5.97
C GLN A 254 -4.90 -0.77 -7.49
N SER A 255 -3.77 -1.23 -8.06
CA SER A 255 -3.71 -1.63 -9.46
C SER A 255 -4.79 -2.68 -9.76
N PRO A 256 -5.48 -2.63 -10.91
CA PRO A 256 -6.48 -3.63 -11.30
C PRO A 256 -6.01 -5.09 -11.15
N GLU A 257 -4.73 -5.34 -11.40
CA GLU A 257 -4.06 -6.64 -11.32
C GLU A 257 -3.85 -7.13 -9.87
N LEU A 258 -3.93 -6.21 -8.90
CA LEU A 258 -3.82 -6.50 -7.46
C LEU A 258 -5.20 -6.64 -6.80
N ILE A 259 -6.28 -6.34 -7.52
CA ILE A 259 -7.64 -6.46 -7.01
C ILE A 259 -8.12 -7.90 -7.20
N ALA A 260 -8.48 -8.57 -6.10
CA ALA A 260 -9.06 -9.90 -6.15
C ALA A 260 -10.28 -9.97 -7.10
N PRO A 261 -10.42 -11.03 -7.94
CA PRO A 261 -11.51 -11.16 -8.92
C PRO A 261 -12.92 -11.00 -8.35
N ILE A 262 -13.12 -11.27 -7.05
CA ILE A 262 -14.41 -11.16 -6.37
C ILE A 262 -14.98 -9.74 -6.41
N TRP A 263 -14.11 -8.72 -6.43
CA TRP A 263 -14.54 -7.33 -6.46
C TRP A 263 -15.14 -6.96 -7.80
N TYR A 264 -14.62 -7.53 -8.89
CA TYR A 264 -15.21 -7.40 -10.22
C TYR A 264 -16.54 -8.15 -10.32
N LEU A 265 -16.63 -9.35 -9.72
CA LEU A 265 -17.92 -10.05 -9.61
C LEU A 265 -18.94 -9.18 -8.87
N LYS A 266 -18.59 -8.67 -7.67
CA LYS A 266 -19.45 -7.81 -6.86
C LYS A 266 -19.90 -6.58 -7.65
N ALA A 267 -18.97 -5.86 -8.27
CA ALA A 267 -19.28 -4.70 -9.09
C ALA A 267 -20.29 -5.04 -10.21
N TRP A 268 -20.05 -6.14 -10.93
CA TRP A 268 -20.92 -6.58 -12.02
C TRP A 268 -22.32 -6.96 -11.53
N VAL A 269 -22.46 -7.84 -10.53
CA VAL A 269 -23.79 -8.29 -10.08
C VAL A 269 -24.61 -7.18 -9.42
N LEU A 270 -23.95 -6.16 -8.85
CA LEU A 270 -24.62 -5.00 -8.25
C LEU A 270 -25.07 -3.98 -9.31
N ARG A 271 -24.25 -3.74 -10.33
CA ARG A 271 -24.54 -2.79 -11.43
C ARG A 271 -25.47 -3.38 -12.49
N GLN A 272 -25.45 -4.70 -12.68
CA GLN A 272 -26.16 -5.41 -13.76
C GLN A 272 -25.84 -4.83 -15.15
N GLY A 273 -24.55 -4.56 -15.39
CA GLY A 273 -24.04 -4.05 -16.67
C GLY A 273 -23.67 -5.17 -17.65
N ASP A 274 -22.79 -4.83 -18.60
CA ASP A 274 -22.23 -5.80 -19.56
C ASP A 274 -21.55 -6.97 -18.84
N LEU A 275 -21.56 -8.13 -19.49
CA LEU A 275 -20.93 -9.34 -18.95
C LEU A 275 -19.43 -9.06 -18.72
N PRO A 276 -18.89 -9.36 -17.53
CA PRO A 276 -17.47 -9.16 -17.27
C PRO A 276 -16.67 -10.19 -18.08
N GLU A 277 -15.36 -10.02 -18.11
CA GLU A 277 -14.50 -11.02 -18.73
C GLU A 277 -14.79 -12.41 -18.15
N PRO A 278 -14.89 -13.47 -18.99
CA PRO A 278 -15.23 -14.81 -18.54
C PRO A 278 -14.35 -15.31 -17.39
N VAL A 279 -13.13 -14.79 -17.32
CA VAL A 279 -12.12 -15.07 -16.30
C VAL A 279 -12.59 -14.77 -14.88
N ILE A 280 -13.39 -13.70 -14.73
CA ILE A 280 -13.96 -13.30 -13.44
C ILE A 280 -15.05 -14.28 -13.01
N LEU A 281 -15.74 -14.93 -13.96
CA LEU A 281 -16.93 -15.73 -13.70
C LEU A 281 -16.61 -17.18 -13.33
N ILE A 282 -15.53 -17.75 -13.89
CA ILE A 282 -15.15 -19.16 -13.70
C ILE A 282 -15.02 -19.52 -12.22
N PRO A 283 -14.29 -18.75 -11.38
CA PRO A 283 -14.08 -19.14 -9.98
C PRO A 283 -15.34 -19.17 -9.13
N TYR A 284 -16.42 -18.56 -9.59
CA TYR A 284 -17.66 -18.38 -8.84
C TYR A 284 -18.81 -19.21 -9.42
N GLY A 285 -18.48 -20.29 -10.15
CA GLY A 285 -19.44 -21.33 -10.54
C GLY A 285 -20.27 -21.03 -11.78
N PHE A 286 -20.11 -19.87 -12.42
CA PHE A 286 -20.85 -19.52 -13.62
C PHE A 286 -20.51 -20.41 -14.83
N ALA A 287 -19.29 -20.95 -14.89
CA ALA A 287 -18.90 -21.92 -15.91
C ALA A 287 -19.68 -23.25 -15.82
N ASN A 288 -20.31 -23.53 -14.68
CA ASN A 288 -21.13 -24.73 -14.45
C ASN A 288 -22.62 -24.51 -14.75
N CYS A 289 -23.03 -23.29 -15.11
CA CYS A 289 -24.40 -23.00 -15.56
C CYS A 289 -24.62 -23.59 -16.96
N ARG A 290 -25.78 -24.23 -17.17
CA ARG A 290 -26.10 -24.91 -18.43
C ARG A 290 -26.70 -23.99 -19.48
N ASP A 291 -27.34 -22.93 -19.03
CA ASP A 291 -28.05 -22.00 -19.87
C ASP A 291 -28.11 -20.60 -19.24
N ARG A 292 -28.72 -19.68 -19.98
CA ARG A 292 -28.88 -18.28 -19.55
C ARG A 292 -29.81 -18.13 -18.35
N LEU A 293 -30.74 -19.05 -18.12
CA LEU A 293 -31.65 -18.99 -16.97
C LEU A 293 -30.88 -19.31 -15.69
N GLU A 294 -30.04 -20.35 -15.70
CA GLU A 294 -29.16 -20.69 -14.58
C GLU A 294 -28.14 -19.59 -14.30
N LEU A 295 -27.53 -19.01 -15.34
CA LEU A 295 -26.59 -17.89 -15.19
C LEU A 295 -27.25 -16.68 -14.52
N ASN A 296 -28.43 -16.28 -15.00
CA ASN A 296 -29.19 -15.19 -14.41
C ASN A 296 -29.64 -15.50 -12.97
N HIS A 297 -29.96 -16.77 -12.69
CA HIS A 297 -30.32 -17.21 -11.36
C HIS A 297 -29.14 -17.05 -10.39
N LEU A 298 -27.96 -17.53 -10.76
CA LEU A 298 -26.74 -17.41 -9.95
C LEU A 298 -26.32 -15.94 -9.78
N MET A 299 -26.44 -15.12 -10.83
CA MET A 299 -26.20 -13.67 -10.75
C MET A 299 -27.11 -13.00 -9.72
N ARG A 300 -28.42 -13.30 -9.73
CA ARG A 300 -29.37 -12.76 -8.75
C ARG A 300 -29.08 -13.23 -7.35
N PHE A 301 -28.64 -14.49 -7.20
CA PHE A 301 -28.21 -15.03 -5.91
C PHE A 301 -27.01 -14.25 -5.35
N TYR A 302 -25.94 -14.05 -6.13
CA TYR A 302 -24.80 -13.23 -5.69
C TYR A 302 -25.18 -11.76 -5.44
N CYS A 303 -26.06 -11.17 -6.25
CA CYS A 303 -26.57 -9.82 -6.01
C CYS A 303 -27.25 -9.73 -4.63
N LYS A 304 -28.09 -10.72 -4.29
CA LYS A 304 -28.74 -10.83 -2.98
C LYS A 304 -27.73 -11.03 -1.86
N LEU A 305 -26.72 -11.85 -2.06
CA LEU A 305 -25.65 -12.06 -1.06
C LEU A 305 -24.91 -10.77 -0.73
N PHE A 306 -24.54 -9.97 -1.72
CA PHE A 306 -23.81 -8.73 -1.49
C PHE A 306 -24.69 -7.58 -0.99
N LYS A 307 -25.96 -7.49 -1.43
CA LYS A 307 -26.87 -6.40 -1.00
C LYS A 307 -27.56 -6.67 0.33
N ASP A 308 -28.08 -7.89 0.52
CA ASP A 308 -29.02 -8.16 1.61
C ASP A 308 -28.35 -8.87 2.78
N GLN A 309 -27.23 -9.55 2.55
CA GLN A 309 -26.54 -10.34 3.58
C GLN A 309 -25.17 -9.76 3.96
N GLU A 310 -24.77 -8.67 3.32
CA GLU A 310 -23.51 -7.95 3.56
C GLU A 310 -22.29 -8.87 3.70
N ILE A 311 -22.26 -9.94 2.88
CA ILE A 311 -21.18 -10.92 2.96
C ILE A 311 -19.84 -10.27 2.60
N SER A 312 -18.80 -10.57 3.37
CA SER A 312 -17.44 -10.14 3.07
C SER A 312 -17.00 -10.71 1.72
N PRO A 313 -16.67 -9.86 0.72
CA PRO A 313 -16.16 -10.35 -0.56
C PRO A 313 -14.86 -11.14 -0.39
N LEU A 314 -14.00 -10.74 0.55
CA LEU A 314 -12.72 -11.41 0.77
C LEU A 314 -12.91 -12.80 1.39
N ASP A 315 -13.87 -12.98 2.29
CA ASP A 315 -14.15 -14.30 2.88
C ASP A 315 -14.74 -15.25 1.83
N LEU A 316 -15.63 -14.72 0.98
CA LEU A 316 -16.21 -15.47 -0.13
C LEU A 316 -15.14 -15.83 -1.18
N HIS A 317 -14.19 -14.94 -1.43
CA HIS A 317 -13.05 -15.22 -2.30
C HIS A 317 -12.13 -16.27 -1.70
N SER A 318 -11.82 -16.18 -0.41
CA SER A 318 -11.05 -17.18 0.32
C SER A 318 -11.75 -18.54 0.23
N ALA A 319 -13.08 -18.58 0.37
CA ALA A 319 -13.85 -19.82 0.16
C ALA A 319 -13.71 -20.33 -1.28
N ALA A 320 -13.72 -19.45 -2.29
CA ALA A 320 -13.49 -19.81 -3.68
C ALA A 320 -12.10 -20.39 -3.92
N GLU A 321 -11.03 -19.81 -3.36
CA GLU A 321 -9.65 -20.33 -3.42
C GLU A 321 -9.49 -21.75 -2.89
N ASN A 322 -10.40 -22.15 -2.01
CA ASN A 322 -10.37 -23.44 -1.35
C ASN A 322 -11.48 -24.40 -1.86
N ASP A 323 -12.15 -24.08 -2.98
CA ASP A 323 -13.27 -24.85 -3.52
C ASP A 323 -14.42 -25.08 -2.52
N GLY A 324 -14.57 -24.15 -1.58
CA GLY A 324 -15.44 -24.26 -0.42
C GLY A 324 -16.60 -23.25 -0.40
N ILE A 325 -16.95 -22.64 -1.54
CA ILE A 325 -17.98 -21.59 -1.60
C ILE A 325 -19.32 -22.09 -1.03
N PHE A 326 -19.80 -23.25 -1.49
CA PHE A 326 -21.08 -23.78 -1.04
C PHE A 326 -21.09 -24.03 0.48
N ASP A 327 -20.04 -24.69 1.00
CA ASP A 327 -19.92 -24.97 2.43
C ASP A 327 -19.84 -23.68 3.27
N TYR A 328 -19.10 -22.68 2.79
CA TYR A 328 -19.02 -21.37 3.43
C TYR A 328 -20.40 -20.71 3.49
N LEU A 329 -21.15 -20.69 2.39
CA LEU A 329 -22.49 -20.08 2.36
C LEU A 329 -23.47 -20.79 3.30
N ILE A 330 -23.46 -22.12 3.34
CA ILE A 330 -24.34 -22.89 4.23
C ILE A 330 -24.01 -22.66 5.71
N LYS A 331 -22.72 -22.61 6.06
CA LYS A 331 -22.27 -22.44 7.45
C LYS A 331 -22.46 -21.00 7.95
N THR A 332 -22.05 -20.03 7.14
CA THR A 332 -21.98 -18.62 7.56
C THR A 332 -23.35 -17.96 7.59
N LEU A 333 -24.19 -18.22 6.59
CA LEU A 333 -25.41 -17.43 6.40
C LEU A 333 -26.67 -18.08 7.00
N ARG A 334 -26.58 -19.31 7.52
CA ARG A 334 -27.72 -20.10 8.03
C ARG A 334 -28.95 -20.02 7.11
N LEU A 335 -28.72 -19.91 5.80
CA LEU A 335 -29.78 -19.61 4.84
C LEU A 335 -30.80 -20.75 4.86
N LYS A 336 -32.08 -20.39 4.99
CA LYS A 336 -33.18 -21.34 4.79
C LYS A 336 -33.35 -21.57 3.28
N ILE A 337 -32.43 -22.33 2.71
CA ILE A 337 -32.42 -22.68 1.29
C ILE A 337 -33.35 -23.87 1.06
N GLY A 338 -34.32 -23.71 0.16
CA GLY A 338 -35.18 -24.82 -0.26
C GLY A 338 -34.38 -25.93 -0.93
N LYS A 339 -34.85 -27.18 -0.89
CA LYS A 339 -34.16 -28.33 -1.50
C LYS A 339 -33.77 -28.11 -2.98
N PRO A 340 -34.62 -27.53 -3.86
CA PRO A 340 -34.23 -27.27 -5.26
C PRO A 340 -33.07 -26.28 -5.39
N GLU A 341 -33.12 -25.19 -4.63
CA GLU A 341 -32.07 -24.16 -4.61
C GLU A 341 -30.76 -24.71 -4.08
N ARG A 342 -30.81 -25.55 -3.04
CA ARG A 342 -29.64 -26.21 -2.47
C ARG A 342 -28.94 -27.09 -3.50
N LEU A 343 -29.70 -27.94 -4.22
CA LEU A 343 -29.15 -28.83 -5.25
C LEU A 343 -28.58 -28.04 -6.43
N PHE A 344 -29.22 -26.92 -6.79
CA PHE A 344 -28.71 -26.02 -7.81
C PHE A 344 -27.35 -25.45 -7.40
N LEU A 345 -27.27 -24.81 -6.22
CA LEU A 345 -26.05 -24.18 -5.71
C LEU A 345 -24.92 -25.18 -5.48
N GLU A 346 -25.22 -26.35 -4.91
CA GLU A 346 -24.24 -27.42 -4.68
C GLU A 346 -23.58 -27.88 -6.00
N ARG A 347 -24.36 -27.91 -7.09
CA ARG A 347 -23.84 -28.25 -8.41
C ARG A 347 -23.03 -27.11 -9.03
N VAL A 348 -23.59 -25.91 -9.11
CA VAL A 348 -22.93 -24.80 -9.84
C VAL A 348 -21.70 -24.27 -9.10
N LEU A 349 -21.69 -24.32 -7.78
CA LEU A 349 -20.55 -23.90 -6.96
C LEU A 349 -19.52 -25.00 -6.71
N LYS A 350 -19.69 -26.18 -7.32
CA LYS A 350 -18.64 -27.21 -7.33
C LYS A 350 -17.56 -26.82 -8.33
N THR A 351 -16.59 -26.07 -7.85
CA THR A 351 -15.48 -25.55 -8.64
C THR A 351 -14.22 -26.41 -8.49
N HIS A 352 -13.20 -26.10 -9.29
CA HIS A 352 -11.87 -26.68 -9.21
C HIS A 352 -10.80 -25.57 -9.22
N ASN A 353 -11.06 -24.56 -8.41
CA ASN A 353 -10.31 -23.33 -8.30
C ASN A 353 -8.90 -23.55 -7.78
N ARG A 354 -8.58 -24.66 -7.11
CA ARG A 354 -7.18 -24.99 -6.77
C ARG A 354 -6.23 -25.07 -7.96
N PHE A 355 -6.74 -25.32 -9.16
CA PHE A 355 -5.94 -25.25 -10.39
C PHE A 355 -5.76 -23.82 -10.92
N ILE A 356 -6.65 -22.92 -10.51
CA ILE A 356 -6.69 -21.50 -10.90
C ILE A 356 -5.92 -20.64 -9.89
N PHE A 357 -6.04 -20.96 -8.60
CA PHE A 357 -5.50 -20.24 -7.48
C PHE A 357 -4.49 -21.15 -6.76
N PRO A 358 -3.20 -21.07 -7.13
CA PRO A 358 -2.15 -21.80 -6.44
C PRO A 358 -2.15 -21.45 -4.96
N LYS A 359 -1.69 -22.40 -4.14
CA LYS A 359 -1.69 -22.21 -2.69
C LYS A 359 -0.82 -21.00 -2.31
N ASN A 360 -1.42 -20.06 -1.58
CA ASN A 360 -0.80 -18.81 -1.14
C ASN A 360 -0.38 -17.87 -2.29
N ALA A 361 -0.95 -18.01 -3.48
CA ALA A 361 -0.75 -17.07 -4.57
C ALA A 361 -1.33 -15.70 -4.23
N ASP A 362 -0.58 -14.64 -4.49
CA ASP A 362 -1.10 -13.27 -4.47
C ASP A 362 -2.07 -13.03 -5.64
N ASN A 363 -2.82 -11.92 -5.56
CA ASN A 363 -3.86 -11.61 -6.55
C ASN A 363 -3.28 -11.49 -7.98
N GLU A 364 -2.07 -10.95 -8.13
CA GLU A 364 -1.41 -10.81 -9.44
C GLU A 364 -1.16 -12.19 -10.06
N THR A 365 -0.57 -13.11 -9.30
CA THR A 365 -0.35 -14.48 -9.70
C THR A 365 -1.67 -15.16 -10.04
N GLN A 366 -2.71 -14.95 -9.21
CA GLN A 366 -4.04 -15.50 -9.49
C GLN A 366 -4.59 -15.03 -10.83
N TRP A 367 -4.46 -13.73 -11.17
CA TRP A 367 -4.85 -13.19 -12.47
C TRP A 367 -4.08 -13.82 -13.64
N GLN A 368 -2.78 -14.00 -13.50
CA GLN A 368 -1.95 -14.64 -14.53
C GLN A 368 -2.42 -16.07 -14.83
N TYR A 369 -2.69 -16.87 -13.79
CA TYR A 369 -3.21 -18.24 -13.94
C TYR A 369 -4.61 -18.26 -14.57
N LEU A 370 -5.46 -17.33 -14.13
CA LEU A 370 -6.80 -17.12 -14.66
C LEU A 370 -6.79 -16.86 -16.17
N HIS A 371 -5.94 -15.94 -16.64
CA HIS A 371 -5.77 -15.67 -18.07
C HIS A 371 -5.15 -16.86 -18.80
N LEU A 372 -4.16 -17.55 -18.23
CA LEU A 372 -3.54 -18.73 -18.83
C LEU A 372 -4.58 -19.83 -19.12
N ILE A 373 -5.47 -20.09 -18.16
CA ILE A 373 -6.49 -21.12 -18.27
C ILE A 373 -7.47 -20.82 -19.40
N ILE A 374 -7.89 -19.56 -19.57
CA ILE A 374 -8.74 -19.18 -20.70
C ILE A 374 -8.05 -19.40 -22.03
N HIS A 375 -6.77 -19.03 -22.14
CA HIS A 375 -6.02 -19.30 -23.36
C HIS A 375 -5.97 -20.80 -23.66
N VAL A 376 -5.69 -21.64 -22.65
CA VAL A 376 -5.68 -23.10 -22.83
C VAL A 376 -7.04 -23.62 -23.28
N PHE A 377 -8.15 -23.17 -22.68
CA PHE A 377 -9.49 -23.58 -23.09
C PHE A 377 -9.85 -23.10 -24.50
N PHE A 378 -9.50 -21.85 -24.83
CA PHE A 378 -9.72 -21.29 -26.16
C PHE A 378 -8.94 -22.07 -27.22
N PHE A 379 -7.66 -22.34 -26.99
CA PHE A 379 -6.85 -23.17 -27.88
C PHE A 379 -7.41 -24.58 -27.96
N HIS A 380 -7.76 -25.22 -26.85
CA HIS A 380 -8.35 -26.56 -26.86
C HIS A 380 -9.64 -26.59 -27.70
N HIS A 381 -10.54 -25.62 -27.52
CA HIS A 381 -11.77 -25.51 -28.31
C HIS A 381 -11.47 -25.28 -29.79
N LEU A 382 -10.52 -24.39 -30.12
CA LEU A 382 -10.12 -24.10 -31.49
C LEU A 382 -9.55 -25.34 -32.19
N PHE A 383 -8.66 -26.07 -31.51
CA PHE A 383 -8.07 -27.31 -32.04
C PHE A 383 -9.09 -28.43 -32.19
N THR A 384 -9.97 -28.63 -31.21
CA THR A 384 -10.97 -29.71 -31.26
C THR A 384 -12.10 -29.43 -32.25
N THR A 385 -12.49 -28.17 -32.43
CA THR A 385 -13.63 -27.79 -33.28
C THR A 385 -13.21 -27.53 -34.72
N TYR A 386 -12.04 -26.93 -34.95
CA TYR A 386 -11.64 -26.46 -36.29
C TYR A 386 -10.46 -27.24 -36.89
N LEU A 387 -9.77 -28.08 -36.11
CA LEU A 387 -8.69 -28.96 -36.59
C LEU A 387 -8.84 -30.41 -36.10
N PRO A 388 -9.97 -31.08 -36.42
CA PRO A 388 -10.20 -32.46 -36.00
C PRO A 388 -9.12 -33.38 -36.60
N GLY A 389 -8.20 -33.87 -35.76
CA GLY A 389 -7.07 -34.72 -36.13
C GLY A 389 -5.70 -34.20 -35.68
N ALA A 390 -5.58 -32.90 -35.36
CA ALA A 390 -4.38 -32.36 -34.73
C ALA A 390 -4.37 -32.74 -33.25
N THR A 391 -3.53 -33.70 -32.86
CA THR A 391 -3.34 -34.04 -31.44
C THR A 391 -2.46 -32.97 -30.80
N LEU A 392 -3.07 -32.04 -30.06
CA LEU A 392 -2.33 -31.19 -29.14
C LEU A 392 -1.83 -32.07 -27.98
N ARG A 393 -0.64 -32.68 -28.11
CA ARG A 393 0.05 -33.29 -26.97
C ARG A 393 0.60 -32.17 -26.09
N LEU A 394 -0.28 -31.52 -25.35
CA LEU A 394 0.10 -30.81 -24.14
C LEU A 394 0.57 -31.89 -23.16
N ASN A 395 1.88 -32.13 -23.13
CA ASN A 395 2.50 -33.07 -22.19
C ASN A 395 2.58 -32.39 -20.82
N LEU A 396 1.40 -32.25 -20.26
CA LEU A 396 1.12 -31.78 -18.92
C LEU A 396 1.33 -32.95 -17.96
N ARG A 397 2.59 -33.38 -17.82
CA ARG A 397 2.99 -34.21 -16.67
C ARG A 397 3.07 -33.28 -15.47
N TRP A 398 2.12 -33.41 -14.57
CA TRP A 398 2.06 -32.67 -13.32
C TRP A 398 2.16 -33.68 -12.18
N ASP A 399 3.38 -33.84 -11.65
CA ASP A 399 3.63 -34.47 -10.34
C ASP A 399 3.29 -33.49 -9.21
#